data_AF-A0A948KGK9-F1
#
_entry.id   AF-A0A948KGK9-F1
#
_cell.length_a   1.000
_cell.length_b   1.000
_cell.length_c   1.000
_cell.angle_alpha   90.00
_cell.angle_beta   90.00
_cell.angle_gamma   90.00
#
_symmetry.space_group_name_H-M   'P 1'
#
loop_
_entity.id
_entity.type
_entity.pdbx_description
1 polymer ?
#
loop_
_entity_poly.entity_id
_entity_poly.type
_entity_poly.pdbx_seq_one_letter_code
_entity_poly.pdbx_strand_id
1 'polypeptide(L)'
;MPSVCLYFQVHQPCRLRRYSFFDVGHVHDYEDEAENHRILDRVAQKCYLPANALLLKLIEEQQGKFRVAFSLSGVVLDQIERRRPDVLESFRRLAATGCVEFLNETDSHSLAFLFSPREFRAQVLLHRKRIRSLFDQDGRTFRHTELI
;
A
#
# COMPACT_ATOMS: atom_id res chain seq x y z
N MET A 1 -5.34 -30.08 10.36
CA MET A 1 -5.32 -28.81 11.13
C MET A 1 -5.84 -27.70 10.22
N PRO A 2 -6.71 -26.81 10.70
CA PRO A 2 -7.14 -25.65 9.92
C PRO A 2 -5.96 -24.72 9.65
N SER A 3 -5.91 -24.16 8.44
CA SER A 3 -4.95 -23.12 8.08
C SER A 3 -5.60 -21.75 8.23
N VAL A 4 -4.89 -20.80 8.85
CA VAL A 4 -5.33 -19.41 8.98
C VAL A 4 -4.46 -18.56 8.06
N CYS A 5 -5.09 -17.82 7.14
CA CYS A 5 -4.40 -16.88 6.25
C CYS A 5 -4.74 -15.46 6.66
N LEU A 6 -3.76 -14.74 7.21
CA LEU A 6 -3.90 -13.34 7.56
C LEU A 6 -3.38 -12.50 6.40
N TYR A 7 -4.22 -11.62 5.88
CA TYR A 7 -3.79 -10.56 4.98
C TYR A 7 -4.28 -9.21 5.48
N PHE A 8 -3.46 -8.18 5.29
CA PHE A 8 -3.76 -6.81 5.71
C PHE A 8 -3.80 -5.90 4.49
N GLN A 9 -4.80 -5.03 4.43
CA GLN A 9 -4.89 -4.01 3.40
C GLN A 9 -4.39 -2.67 3.96
N VAL A 10 -3.45 -2.06 3.26
CA VAL A 10 -2.93 -0.73 3.56
C VAL A 10 -3.27 0.16 2.38
N HIS A 11 -4.25 1.03 2.60
CA HIS A 11 -4.70 2.01 1.63
C HIS A 11 -4.97 3.33 2.32
N GLN A 12 -4.43 4.41 1.75
CA GLN A 12 -4.62 5.77 2.21
C GLN A 12 -4.77 6.66 0.98
N PRO A 13 -5.97 7.14 0.64
CA PRO A 13 -6.15 7.99 -0.54
C PRO A 13 -5.71 9.43 -0.27
N CYS A 14 -5.33 10.15 -1.33
CA CYS A 14 -5.02 11.57 -1.26
C CYS A 14 -6.29 12.39 -0.99
N ARG A 15 -6.23 13.29 -0.01
CA ARG A 15 -7.25 14.29 0.29
C ARG A 15 -7.18 15.39 -0.74
N LEU A 16 -8.35 15.81 -1.20
CA LEU A 16 -8.47 16.98 -2.05
C LEU A 16 -8.48 18.22 -1.17
N ARG A 17 -7.81 19.28 -1.64
CA ARG A 17 -7.93 20.60 -1.02
C ARG A 17 -9.34 21.15 -1.26
N ARG A 18 -9.70 22.18 -0.51
CA ARG A 18 -10.84 23.01 -0.88
C ARG A 18 -10.53 23.68 -2.22
N TYR A 19 -11.28 23.32 -3.24
CA TYR A 19 -11.14 23.82 -4.61
C TYR A 19 -12.46 24.49 -5.02
N SER A 20 -12.41 25.78 -5.30
CA SER A 20 -13.57 26.61 -5.62
C SER A 20 -13.66 26.91 -7.11
N PHE A 21 -14.79 27.45 -7.55
CA PHE A 21 -14.96 27.91 -8.94
C PHE A 21 -13.88 28.93 -9.35
N PHE A 22 -13.41 29.76 -8.43
CA PHE A 22 -12.38 30.78 -8.71
C PHE A 22 -10.97 30.19 -8.90
N ASP A 23 -10.75 28.95 -8.49
CA ASP A 23 -9.46 28.27 -8.65
C ASP A 23 -9.31 27.63 -10.05
N VAL A 24 -10.43 27.45 -10.78
CA VAL A 24 -10.47 26.83 -12.10
C VAL A 24 -9.63 27.62 -13.10
N GLY A 25 -8.64 26.98 -13.70
CA GLY A 25 -7.75 27.58 -14.69
C GLY A 25 -6.59 28.39 -14.10
N HIS A 26 -6.51 28.51 -12.77
CA HIS A 26 -5.45 29.24 -12.07
C HIS A 26 -4.63 28.35 -11.14
N VAL A 27 -5.27 27.38 -10.49
CA VAL A 27 -4.67 26.48 -9.50
C VAL A 27 -4.75 25.06 -10.04
N HIS A 28 -3.61 24.36 -10.09
CA HIS A 28 -3.51 23.02 -10.67
C HIS A 28 -3.09 21.95 -9.66
N ASP A 29 -2.80 22.32 -8.41
CA ASP A 29 -2.64 21.40 -7.29
C ASP A 29 -4.02 21.11 -6.68
N TYR A 30 -4.52 19.90 -6.88
CA TYR A 30 -5.85 19.50 -6.39
C TYR A 30 -5.82 18.83 -5.01
N GLU A 31 -4.65 18.48 -4.51
CA GLU A 31 -4.46 17.72 -3.29
C GLU A 31 -4.11 18.61 -2.08
N ASP A 32 -4.63 18.25 -0.92
CA ASP A 32 -4.26 18.84 0.36
C ASP A 32 -3.03 18.11 0.93
N GLU A 33 -1.85 18.53 0.45
CA GLU A 33 -0.58 17.89 0.84
C GLU A 33 -0.31 17.99 2.35
N ALA A 34 -0.74 19.08 3.01
CA ALA A 34 -0.54 19.26 4.44
C ALA A 34 -1.39 18.27 5.23
N GLU A 35 -2.66 18.09 4.87
CA GLU A 35 -3.55 17.12 5.51
C GLU A 35 -3.13 15.68 5.19
N ASN A 36 -2.73 15.39 3.95
CA ASN A 36 -2.19 14.09 3.57
C ASN A 36 -0.98 13.70 4.43
N HIS A 37 -0.02 14.62 4.55
CA HIS A 37 1.16 14.42 5.37
C HIS A 37 0.80 14.19 6.84
N ARG A 38 -0.08 15.03 7.41
CA ARG A 38 -0.52 14.92 8.80
C ARG A 38 -1.22 13.59 9.10
N ILE A 39 -2.06 13.11 8.19
CA ILE A 39 -2.75 11.82 8.35
C ILE A 39 -1.74 10.68 8.24
N LEU A 40 -0.90 10.69 7.20
CA LEU A 40 0.12 9.67 6.99
C LEU A 40 1.02 9.55 8.23
N ASP A 41 1.44 10.69 8.80
CA ASP A 41 2.27 10.72 9.99
C ASP A 41 1.63 10.03 11.19
N ARG A 42 0.36 10.36 11.44
CA ARG A 42 -0.42 9.76 12.52
C ARG A 42 -0.57 8.26 12.32
N VAL A 43 -0.95 7.82 11.12
CA VAL A 43 -1.21 6.41 10.85
C VAL A 43 0.09 5.61 10.88
N ALA A 44 1.18 6.14 10.36
CA ALA A 44 2.49 5.51 10.44
C ALA A 44 2.92 5.25 11.89
N GLN A 45 2.77 6.23 12.79
CA GLN A 45 3.15 6.09 14.19
C GLN A 45 2.22 5.20 15.01
N LYS A 46 0.91 5.22 14.70
CA LYS A 46 -0.10 4.47 15.47
C LYS A 46 -0.37 3.07 14.94
N CYS A 47 -0.09 2.80 13.67
CA CYS A 47 -0.47 1.57 12.99
C CYS A 47 0.71 0.91 12.29
N TYR A 48 1.29 1.53 11.26
CA TYR A 48 2.24 0.82 10.38
C TYR A 48 3.50 0.38 11.11
N LEU A 49 4.20 1.30 11.80
CA LEU A 49 5.45 0.97 12.49
C LEU A 49 5.23 0.00 13.66
N PRO A 50 4.25 0.21 14.57
CA PRO A 50 3.99 -0.74 15.65
C PRO A 50 3.57 -2.12 15.16
N ALA A 51 2.70 -2.18 14.14
CA ALA A 51 2.23 -3.45 13.59
C ALA A 51 3.38 -4.21 12.90
N ASN A 52 4.18 -3.52 12.08
CA ASN A 52 5.31 -4.15 11.39
C ASN A 52 6.37 -4.64 12.39
N ALA A 53 6.64 -3.89 13.46
CA ALA A 53 7.54 -4.32 14.52
C ALA A 53 7.02 -5.57 15.26
N LEU A 54 5.73 -5.62 15.58
CA LEU A 54 5.10 -6.79 16.19
C LEU A 54 5.16 -8.01 15.27
N LEU A 55 4.81 -7.84 13.98
CA LEU A 55 4.84 -8.93 13.02
C LEU A 55 6.25 -9.48 12.82
N LEU A 56 7.26 -8.60 12.74
CA LEU A 56 8.66 -9.02 12.65
C LEU A 56 9.06 -9.84 13.88
N LYS A 57 8.75 -9.35 15.08
CA LYS A 57 9.00 -10.07 16.33
C LYS A 57 8.34 -11.46 16.33
N LEU A 58 7.08 -11.56 15.91
CA LEU A 58 6.37 -12.84 15.85
C LEU A 58 6.98 -13.79 14.82
N ILE A 59 7.42 -13.30 13.67
CA ILE A 59 8.13 -14.10 12.66
C ILE A 59 9.43 -14.68 13.25
N GLU A 60 10.21 -13.86 13.94
CA GLU A 60 11.47 -14.25 14.58
C GLU A 60 11.25 -15.28 15.71
N GLU A 61 10.31 -15.02 16.63
CA GLU A 61 9.97 -15.92 17.75
C GLU A 61 9.44 -17.27 17.27
N GLN A 62 8.69 -17.29 16.17
CA GLN A 62 8.14 -18.50 15.57
C GLN A 62 9.09 -19.14 14.55
N GLN A 63 10.34 -18.68 14.45
CA GLN A 63 11.37 -19.24 13.55
C GLN A 63 10.88 -19.35 12.10
N GLY A 64 10.18 -18.32 11.61
CA GLY A 64 9.67 -18.25 10.24
C GLY A 64 8.41 -19.09 9.95
N LYS A 65 7.80 -19.71 10.97
CA LYS A 65 6.53 -20.44 10.81
C LYS A 65 5.32 -19.51 10.74
N PHE A 66 5.40 -18.33 11.34
CA PHE A 66 4.36 -17.31 11.24
C PHE A 66 4.49 -16.55 9.92
N ARG A 67 3.40 -16.49 9.13
CA ARG A 67 3.39 -15.90 7.78
C ARG A 67 2.15 -15.04 7.59
N VAL A 68 2.31 -13.93 6.88
CA VAL A 68 1.24 -12.98 6.60
C VAL A 68 1.36 -12.41 5.19
N ALA A 69 0.29 -11.77 4.73
CA ALA A 69 0.21 -11.12 3.44
C ALA A 69 -0.15 -9.64 3.58
N PHE A 70 0.33 -8.80 2.68
CA PHE A 70 -0.02 -7.37 2.61
C PHE A 70 -0.46 -6.96 1.21
N SER A 71 -1.56 -6.21 1.13
CA SER A 71 -1.92 -5.42 -0.05
C SER A 71 -1.58 -3.96 0.23
N LEU A 72 -0.65 -3.38 -0.53
CA LEU A 72 -0.26 -1.97 -0.41
C LEU A 72 -0.63 -1.24 -1.70
N SER A 73 -1.64 -0.36 -1.67
CA SER A 73 -2.05 0.35 -2.88
C SER A 73 -0.92 1.23 -3.44
N GLY A 74 -0.85 1.43 -4.76
CA GLY A 74 0.17 2.31 -5.35
C GLY A 74 0.14 3.73 -4.79
N VAL A 75 -1.06 4.26 -4.54
CA VAL A 75 -1.26 5.58 -3.91
C VAL A 75 -0.65 5.69 -2.51
N VAL A 76 -0.74 4.64 -1.69
CA VAL A 76 -0.08 4.68 -0.36
C VAL A 76 1.43 4.52 -0.48
N LEU A 77 1.91 3.73 -1.45
CA LEU A 77 3.34 3.60 -1.73
C LEU A 77 3.94 4.96 -2.15
N ASP A 78 3.27 5.71 -3.02
CA ASP A 78 3.68 7.07 -3.40
C ASP A 78 3.84 8.00 -2.19
N GLN A 79 2.85 7.99 -1.30
CA GLN A 79 2.88 8.82 -0.09
C GLN A 79 4.02 8.40 0.85
N ILE A 80 4.20 7.09 1.06
CA ILE A 80 5.25 6.53 1.92
C ILE A 80 6.63 6.84 1.34
N GLU A 81 6.87 6.62 0.04
CA GLU A 81 8.15 6.88 -0.61
C GLU A 81 8.56 8.35 -0.51
N ARG A 82 7.60 9.27 -0.65
CA ARG A 82 7.87 10.72 -0.61
C ARG A 82 8.10 11.25 0.80
N ARG A 83 7.41 10.71 1.80
CA ARG A 83 7.30 11.35 3.12
C ARG A 83 7.76 10.48 4.29
N ARG A 84 7.66 9.16 4.18
CA ARG A 84 7.89 8.21 5.29
C ARG A 84 8.78 7.03 4.88
N PRO A 85 10.05 7.29 4.51
CA PRO A 85 10.98 6.22 4.14
C PRO A 85 11.23 5.21 5.27
N ASP A 86 11.04 5.61 6.53
CA ASP A 86 11.08 4.74 7.71
C ASP A 86 9.98 3.66 7.68
N VAL A 87 8.78 4.00 7.21
CA VAL A 87 7.68 3.05 7.01
C VAL A 87 8.02 2.09 5.87
N LEU A 88 8.52 2.60 4.74
CA LEU A 88 8.95 1.76 3.63
C LEU A 88 9.99 0.74 4.06
N GLU A 89 10.98 1.20 4.83
CA GLU A 89 12.04 0.34 5.34
C GLU A 89 11.50 -0.73 6.29
N SER A 90 10.50 -0.40 7.12
CA SER A 90 9.85 -1.40 7.97
C SER A 90 9.16 -2.52 7.16
N PHE A 91 8.55 -2.19 6.01
CA PHE A 91 7.99 -3.20 5.11
C PHE A 91 9.08 -4.00 4.38
N ARG A 92 10.18 -3.35 3.97
CA ARG A 92 11.33 -4.06 3.38
C ARG A 92 11.96 -5.05 4.34
N ARG A 93 12.08 -4.70 5.62
CA ARG A 93 12.54 -5.63 6.67
C ARG A 93 11.62 -6.84 6.79
N LEU A 94 10.30 -6.64 6.74
CA LEU A 94 9.34 -7.74 6.69
C LEU A 94 9.51 -8.59 5.42
N ALA A 95 9.70 -7.98 4.25
CA ALA A 95 9.96 -8.67 2.99
C ALA A 95 11.20 -9.58 3.08
N ALA A 96 12.28 -9.06 3.66
CA ALA A 96 13.56 -9.75 3.80
C ALA A 96 13.50 -11.01 4.66
N THR A 97 12.47 -11.16 5.51
CA THR A 97 12.25 -12.40 6.28
C THR A 97 11.85 -13.60 5.40
N GLY A 98 11.38 -13.37 4.18
CA GLY A 98 10.76 -14.40 3.33
C GLY A 98 9.42 -14.94 3.85
N CYS A 99 8.90 -14.37 4.94
CA CYS A 99 7.66 -14.81 5.60
C CYS A 99 6.44 -13.91 5.28
N VAL A 100 6.67 -12.85 4.49
CA VAL A 100 5.63 -11.89 4.09
C VAL A 100 5.50 -11.84 2.57
N GLU A 101 4.28 -12.05 2.08
CA GLU A 101 3.93 -11.84 0.67
C GLU A 101 3.35 -10.44 0.47
N PHE A 102 3.85 -9.69 -0.51
CA PHE A 102 3.20 -8.48 -1.01
C PHE A 102 2.35 -8.80 -2.25
N LEU A 103 1.07 -8.53 -2.14
CA LEU A 103 0.06 -8.80 -3.15
C LEU A 103 0.10 -7.71 -4.22
N ASN A 104 -0.33 -8.07 -5.43
CA ASN A 104 -0.66 -7.09 -6.45
C ASN A 104 -2.09 -6.57 -6.23
N GLU A 105 -2.33 -5.32 -6.58
CA GLU A 105 -3.66 -4.72 -6.71
C GLU A 105 -3.65 -3.70 -7.86
N THR A 106 -4.72 -2.96 -8.07
CA THR A 106 -4.67 -1.82 -9.00
C THR A 106 -3.84 -0.68 -8.40
N ASP A 107 -2.95 -0.07 -9.18
CA ASP A 107 -2.04 0.98 -8.67
C ASP A 107 -2.78 2.16 -8.01
N SER A 108 -3.89 2.60 -8.61
CA SER A 108 -4.69 3.71 -8.09
C SER A 108 -5.76 3.29 -7.07
N HIS A 109 -5.79 2.03 -6.62
CA HIS A 109 -6.89 1.47 -5.81
C HIS A 109 -8.26 1.70 -6.46
N SER A 110 -8.35 1.46 -7.77
CA SER A 110 -9.53 1.82 -8.57
C SER A 110 -10.42 0.61 -8.86
N LEU A 111 -11.70 0.86 -9.15
CA LEU A 111 -12.65 -0.14 -9.65
C LEU A 111 -12.56 -0.34 -11.17
N ALA A 112 -11.38 -0.10 -11.77
CA ALA A 112 -11.20 -0.19 -13.23
C ALA A 112 -11.65 -1.53 -13.82
N PHE A 113 -11.58 -2.61 -13.05
CA PHE A 113 -12.06 -3.94 -13.43
C PHE A 113 -13.51 -3.92 -13.95
N LEU A 114 -14.39 -3.14 -13.32
CA LEU A 114 -15.82 -3.09 -13.66
C LEU A 114 -16.11 -2.33 -14.96
N PHE A 115 -15.22 -1.42 -15.36
CA PHE A 115 -15.52 -0.43 -16.40
C PHE A 115 -14.62 -0.54 -17.63
N SER A 116 -13.36 -0.97 -17.47
CA SER A 116 -12.38 -0.96 -18.54
C SER A 116 -11.30 -2.02 -18.33
N PRO A 117 -11.38 -3.17 -19.04
CA PRO A 117 -10.34 -4.20 -19.00
C PRO A 117 -8.95 -3.68 -19.38
N ARG A 118 -8.89 -2.69 -20.28
CA ARG A 118 -7.63 -2.05 -20.69
C ARG A 118 -7.00 -1.27 -19.54
N GLU A 119 -7.79 -0.45 -18.85
CA GLU A 119 -7.32 0.36 -17.72
C GLU A 119 -6.95 -0.53 -16.54
N PHE A 120 -7.78 -1.53 -16.25
CA PHE A 120 -7.50 -2.53 -15.23
C PHE A 120 -6.14 -3.20 -15.47
N ARG A 121 -5.91 -3.73 -16.68
CA ARG A 121 -4.63 -4.37 -17.03
C ARG A 121 -3.45 -3.41 -16.90
N ALA A 122 -3.61 -2.16 -17.32
CA ALA A 122 -2.54 -1.15 -17.20
C ALA A 122 -2.18 -0.90 -15.73
N GLN A 123 -3.18 -0.71 -14.86
CA GLN A 123 -2.95 -0.48 -13.43
C GLN A 123 -2.35 -1.70 -12.72
N VAL A 124 -2.78 -2.91 -13.07
CA VAL A 124 -2.22 -4.17 -12.51
C VAL A 124 -0.74 -4.30 -12.88
N LEU A 125 -0.38 -4.04 -14.14
CA LEU A 125 1.01 -4.14 -14.59
C LEU A 125 1.90 -3.06 -13.97
N LEU A 126 1.38 -1.84 -13.81
CA LEU A 126 2.08 -0.75 -13.15
C LEU A 126 2.37 -1.10 -11.69
N HIS A 127 1.35 -1.56 -10.95
CA HIS A 127 1.48 -1.92 -9.55
C HIS A 127 2.44 -3.09 -9.35
N ARG A 128 2.35 -4.14 -10.18
CA ARG A 128 3.28 -5.27 -10.16
C ARG A 128 4.73 -4.83 -10.30
N LYS A 129 5.01 -3.89 -11.21
CA LYS A 129 6.35 -3.33 -11.38
C LYS A 129 6.83 -2.64 -10.10
N ARG A 130 5.96 -1.90 -9.41
CA ARG A 130 6.29 -1.24 -8.13
C ARG A 130 6.60 -2.24 -7.03
N ILE A 131 5.78 -3.28 -6.86
CA ILE A 131 6.01 -4.34 -5.87
C ILE A 131 7.37 -5.00 -6.10
N ARG A 132 7.70 -5.33 -7.35
CA ARG A 132 9.01 -5.88 -7.73
C ARG A 132 10.14 -4.92 -7.38
N SER A 133 10.03 -3.63 -7.72
CA SER A 133 11.09 -2.66 -7.45
C SER A 133 11.31 -2.37 -5.97
N LEU A 134 10.25 -2.39 -5.15
CA LEU A 134 10.32 -1.99 -3.75
C LEU A 134 10.69 -3.13 -2.81
N PHE A 135 10.27 -4.36 -3.13
CA PHE A 135 10.35 -5.51 -2.23
C PHE A 135 11.07 -6.72 -2.83
N ASP A 136 11.53 -6.66 -4.08
CA ASP A 136 12.12 -7.78 -4.82
C ASP A 136 11.20 -9.02 -4.86
N GLN A 137 9.88 -8.80 -4.90
CA GLN A 137 8.85 -9.83 -5.01
C GLN A 137 8.00 -9.63 -6.27
N ASP A 138 7.58 -10.72 -6.92
CA ASP A 138 6.80 -10.64 -8.16
C ASP A 138 5.28 -10.55 -7.96
N GLY A 139 4.79 -10.57 -6.72
CA GLY A 139 3.37 -10.62 -6.35
C GLY A 139 2.61 -11.72 -7.10
N ARG A 140 2.38 -12.88 -6.47
CA ARG A 140 1.65 -13.97 -7.16
C ARG A 140 0.14 -13.84 -7.01
N THR A 141 -0.27 -13.34 -5.86
CA THR A 141 -1.67 -13.15 -5.51
C THR A 141 -2.12 -11.74 -5.87
N PHE A 142 -3.37 -11.61 -6.29
CA PHE A 142 -4.00 -10.33 -6.62
C PHE A 142 -5.19 -10.06 -5.68
N ARG A 143 -5.27 -8.84 -5.14
CA ARG A 143 -6.42 -8.36 -4.36
C ARG A 143 -7.21 -7.37 -5.20
N HIS A 144 -8.46 -7.73 -5.49
CA HIS A 144 -9.40 -6.82 -6.12
C HIS A 144 -9.72 -5.62 -5.23
N THR A 145 -9.87 -4.45 -5.85
CA THR A 145 -10.34 -3.24 -5.17
C THR A 145 -11.70 -3.50 -4.55
N GLU A 146 -11.84 -3.24 -3.25
CA GLU A 146 -13.02 -3.57 -2.44
C GLU A 146 -13.51 -5.03 -2.51
N LEU A 147 -12.65 -5.95 -2.95
CA LEU A 147 -12.96 -7.37 -3.14
C LEU A 147 -14.09 -7.62 -4.16
N ILE A 148 -14.20 -6.74 -5.17
CA ILE A 148 -15.19 -6.79 -6.25
C ILE A 148 -14.53 -7.07 -7.62
#